data_AF-A0A832TL79-F1
#
_entry.id   AF-A0A832TL79-F1
#
_cell.length_a   1.000
_cell.length_b   1.000
_cell.length_c   1.000
_cell.angle_alpha   90.00
_cell.angle_beta   90.00
_cell.angle_gamma   90.00
#
_symmetry.space_group_name_H-M   'P 1'
#
loop_
_entity.id
_entity.type
_entity.pdbx_description
1 polymer ?
#
loop_
_entity_poly.entity_id
_entity_poly.type
_entity_poly.pdbx_seq_one_letter_code
_entity_poly.pdbx_strand_id
1 'polypeptide(L)'
;MRNIVIEELKASEVYRQKVEVVERKGLGHPDYICDSIMEQISVNLSQKYLETFGTILHHNIDKGMLVAGEVEGKFGGGRVVSPMRLIIGDRATFEYEGIEIDVSGLAVDTAKEWLSEKLRFVDPENLIYQVELKRGSAELTDIFSRGGKVLGANDTSAAVGYAPLSPTERLVLET
;
A
#
# COMPACT_ATOMS: atom_id res chain seq x y z
N MET A 1 25.50 -3.86 -20.21
CA MET A 1 26.35 -4.06 -19.01
C MET A 1 25.67 -3.32 -17.86
N ARG A 2 25.56 -3.89 -16.66
CA ARG A 2 24.91 -3.22 -15.52
C ARG A 2 25.93 -2.36 -14.76
N ASN A 3 25.49 -1.25 -14.21
CA ASN A 3 26.31 -0.37 -13.37
C ASN A 3 26.30 -0.90 -11.93
N ILE A 4 27.22 -1.81 -11.62
CA ILE A 4 27.33 -2.42 -10.29
C ILE A 4 28.64 -1.93 -9.67
N VAL A 5 28.53 -1.30 -8.49
CA VAL A 5 29.66 -0.82 -7.69
C VAL A 5 29.62 -1.54 -6.35
N ILE A 6 30.76 -2.09 -5.94
CA ILE A 6 30.93 -2.77 -4.65
C ILE A 6 32.06 -2.07 -3.93
N GLU A 7 31.80 -1.60 -2.71
CA GLU A 7 32.77 -0.91 -1.88
C GLU A 7 32.69 -1.37 -0.42
N GLU A 8 33.80 -1.21 0.29
CA GLU A 8 33.87 -1.44 1.74
C GLU A 8 33.26 -0.25 2.50
N LEU A 9 32.28 -0.52 3.34
CA LEU A 9 31.70 0.50 4.23
C LEU A 9 32.62 0.75 5.43
N LYS A 10 33.27 1.92 5.47
CA LYS A 10 34.14 2.34 6.58
C LYS A 10 33.34 3.02 7.71
N ALA A 11 32.47 2.26 8.37
CA ALA A 11 31.66 2.73 9.51
C ALA A 11 31.55 1.65 10.60
N SER A 12 31.31 2.06 11.84
CA SER A 12 31.01 1.13 12.93
C SER A 12 29.67 0.44 12.70
N GLU A 13 29.57 -0.84 13.08
CA GLU A 13 28.32 -1.58 13.01
C GLU A 13 27.24 -0.92 13.88
N VAL A 14 25.99 -0.88 13.40
CA VAL A 14 24.87 -0.19 14.06
C VAL A 14 24.71 -0.63 15.52
N TYR A 15 24.75 -1.95 15.78
CA TYR A 15 24.61 -2.51 17.13
C TYR A 15 25.77 -2.19 18.10
N ARG A 16 26.88 -1.63 17.61
CA ARG A 16 28.02 -1.17 18.45
C ARG A 16 27.96 0.32 18.76
N GLN A 17 27.02 1.04 18.14
CA GLN A 17 26.84 2.46 18.42
C GLN A 17 26.28 2.65 19.84
N LYS A 18 26.53 3.83 20.42
CA LYS A 18 26.08 4.12 21.79
C LYS A 18 24.56 4.24 21.92
N VAL A 19 23.89 4.57 20.81
CA VAL A 19 22.45 4.82 20.74
C VAL A 19 21.94 4.22 19.44
N GLU A 20 20.85 3.47 19.54
CA GLU A 20 20.09 2.91 18.42
C GLU A 20 18.61 3.17 18.69
N VAL A 21 17.88 3.61 17.66
CA VAL A 21 16.42 3.85 17.75
C VAL A 21 15.76 3.10 16.61
N VAL A 22 14.81 2.23 16.95
CA VAL A 22 14.05 1.43 16.00
C VAL A 22 12.57 1.55 16.32
N GLU A 23 11.75 1.70 15.28
CA GLU A 23 10.30 1.77 15.37
C GLU A 23 9.67 0.81 14.35
N ARG A 24 8.58 0.14 14.76
CA ARG A 24 7.70 -0.62 13.86
C ARG A 24 6.26 -0.24 14.17
N LYS A 25 5.52 0.15 13.13
CA LYS A 25 4.08 0.38 13.21
C LYS A 25 3.35 -0.95 13.01
N GLY A 26 2.58 -1.35 14.01
CA GLY A 26 1.85 -2.62 14.01
C GLY A 26 0.57 -2.61 13.17
N LEU A 27 -0.08 -3.77 13.08
CA LEU A 27 -1.25 -4.03 12.23
C LEU A 27 -2.39 -3.01 12.36
N GLY A 28 -2.67 -2.55 13.60
CA GLY A 28 -3.76 -1.61 13.89
C GLY A 28 -3.37 -0.13 13.78
N HIS A 29 -2.12 0.18 13.42
CA HIS A 29 -1.68 1.56 13.26
C HIS A 29 -2.31 2.16 11.99
N PRO A 30 -2.88 3.38 12.01
CA PRO A 30 -3.50 4.01 10.84
C PRO A 30 -2.66 3.97 9.56
N ASP A 31 -1.37 4.34 9.66
CA ASP A 31 -0.46 4.28 8.52
C ASP A 31 -0.30 2.86 7.96
N TYR A 32 -0.13 1.85 8.82
CA TYR A 32 0.00 0.47 8.38
C TYR A 32 -1.29 -0.05 7.72
N ILE A 33 -2.45 0.36 8.25
CA ILE A 33 -3.76 0.05 7.65
C ILE A 33 -3.84 0.65 6.25
N CYS A 34 -3.45 1.92 6.08
CA CYS A 34 -3.39 2.57 4.77
C CYS A 34 -2.46 1.81 3.81
N ASP A 35 -1.21 1.58 4.20
CA ASP A 35 -0.21 0.90 3.38
C ASP A 35 -0.72 -0.48 2.93
N SER A 36 -1.27 -1.26 3.86
CA SER A 36 -1.71 -2.63 3.60
C SER A 36 -2.95 -2.69 2.69
N ILE A 37 -3.92 -1.79 2.90
CA ILE A 37 -5.11 -1.75 2.04
C ILE A 37 -4.73 -1.28 0.64
N MET A 38 -3.87 -0.26 0.52
CA MET A 38 -3.42 0.27 -0.77
C MET A 38 -2.68 -0.80 -1.59
N GLU A 39 -1.77 -1.54 -0.94
CA GLU A 39 -1.07 -2.68 -1.53
C GLU A 39 -2.05 -3.76 -1.98
N GLN A 40 -2.99 -4.17 -1.11
CA GLN A 40 -3.95 -5.22 -1.46
C GLN A 40 -4.83 -4.82 -2.65
N ILE A 41 -5.23 -3.53 -2.75
CA ILE A 41 -5.95 -3.01 -3.92
C ILE A 41 -5.10 -3.10 -5.18
N SER A 42 -3.81 -2.73 -5.12
CA SER A 42 -2.90 -2.87 -6.26
C SER A 42 -2.75 -4.32 -6.72
N VAL A 43 -2.61 -5.27 -5.78
CA VAL A 43 -2.53 -6.71 -6.08
C VAL A 43 -3.81 -7.21 -6.72
N ASN A 44 -4.98 -6.92 -6.13
CA ASN A 44 -6.28 -7.37 -6.63
C ASN A 44 -6.59 -6.76 -8.01
N LEU A 45 -6.23 -5.49 -8.21
CA LEU A 45 -6.41 -4.83 -9.50
C LEU A 45 -5.47 -5.40 -10.57
N SER A 46 -4.22 -5.70 -10.21
CA SER A 46 -3.27 -6.39 -11.08
C SER A 46 -3.78 -7.77 -11.51
N GLN A 47 -4.33 -8.55 -10.57
CA GLN A 47 -4.96 -9.84 -10.86
C GLN A 47 -6.15 -9.67 -11.79
N LYS A 48 -7.03 -8.69 -11.52
CA LYS A 48 -8.19 -8.41 -12.37
C LYS A 48 -7.78 -8.06 -13.80
N TYR A 49 -6.72 -7.28 -13.98
CA TYR A 49 -6.18 -6.97 -15.29
C TYR A 49 -5.59 -8.18 -15.99
N LEU A 50 -4.82 -9.02 -15.29
CA LEU A 50 -4.28 -10.26 -15.85
C LEU A 50 -5.39 -11.23 -16.29
N GLU A 51 -6.42 -11.40 -15.48
CA GLU A 51 -7.57 -12.27 -15.78
C GLU A 51 -8.37 -11.78 -16.99
N THR A 52 -8.55 -10.47 -17.13
CA THR A 52 -9.42 -9.88 -18.17
C THR A 52 -8.67 -9.62 -19.47
N PHE A 53 -7.42 -9.18 -19.39
CA PHE A 53 -6.65 -8.66 -20.53
C PHE A 53 -5.35 -9.43 -20.79
N GLY A 54 -4.97 -10.39 -19.93
CA GLY A 54 -3.71 -11.14 -20.05
C GLY A 54 -2.46 -10.31 -19.73
N THR A 55 -2.61 -9.07 -19.28
CA THR A 55 -1.51 -8.17 -18.90
C THR A 55 -1.94 -7.27 -17.76
N ILE A 56 -0.97 -6.80 -16.96
CA ILE A 56 -1.20 -5.76 -15.97
C ILE A 56 -1.25 -4.42 -16.72
N LEU A 57 -2.30 -3.63 -16.45
CA LEU A 57 -2.44 -2.27 -16.96
C LEU A 57 -1.88 -1.24 -15.98
N HIS A 58 -1.59 -0.05 -16.48
CA HIS A 58 -1.04 1.02 -15.65
C HIS A 58 -1.97 1.39 -14.49
N HIS A 59 -1.44 1.34 -13.28
CA HIS A 59 -2.04 1.86 -12.06
C HIS A 59 -0.93 2.15 -11.04
N ASN A 60 -1.17 3.12 -10.16
CA ASN A 60 -0.39 3.37 -8.96
C ASN A 60 -1.41 3.58 -7.83
N ILE A 61 -1.32 2.77 -6.78
CA ILE A 61 -2.26 2.77 -5.65
C ILE A 61 -1.44 2.94 -4.39
N ASP A 62 -0.93 4.15 -4.16
CA ASP A 62 0.01 4.46 -3.09
C ASP A 62 -0.32 5.81 -2.41
N LYS A 63 -1.53 6.34 -2.63
CA LYS A 63 -2.04 7.53 -1.94
C LYS A 63 -3.30 7.18 -1.16
N GLY A 64 -3.10 6.73 0.07
CA GLY A 64 -4.17 6.47 1.05
C GLY A 64 -4.19 7.52 2.16
N MET A 65 -5.38 7.83 2.67
CA MET A 65 -5.53 8.61 3.92
C MET A 65 -6.66 8.04 4.77
N LEU A 66 -6.35 7.66 6.01
CA LEU A 66 -7.35 7.27 7.01
C LEU A 66 -7.62 8.45 7.94
N VAL A 67 -8.77 9.09 7.76
CA VAL A 67 -9.24 10.18 8.62
C VAL A 67 -9.91 9.58 9.86
N ALA A 68 -9.50 10.07 11.03
CA ALA A 68 -10.02 9.61 12.31
C ALA A 68 -11.54 9.87 12.43
N GLY A 69 -12.23 8.91 13.04
CA GLY A 69 -13.58 9.07 13.56
C GLY A 69 -13.55 9.38 15.06
N GLU A 70 -14.69 9.20 15.71
CA GLU A 70 -14.86 9.39 17.15
C GLU A 70 -15.58 8.18 17.75
N VAL A 71 -15.12 7.74 18.93
CA VAL A 71 -15.69 6.61 19.65
C VAL A 71 -15.94 6.98 21.12
N GLU A 72 -17.04 6.49 21.67
CA GLU A 72 -17.33 6.55 23.10
C GLU A 72 -17.19 5.13 23.66
N GLY A 73 -16.13 4.90 24.44
CA GLY A 73 -15.87 3.64 25.12
C GLY A 73 -16.49 3.58 26.52
N LYS A 74 -16.95 2.39 26.92
CA LYS A 74 -17.31 2.08 28.31
C LYS A 74 -16.90 0.64 28.65
N PHE A 75 -16.84 0.28 29.93
CA PHE A 75 -16.67 -1.14 30.26
C PHE A 75 -17.80 -1.98 29.66
N GLY A 76 -17.42 -3.09 29.01
CA GLY A 76 -18.37 -3.97 28.32
C GLY A 76 -18.80 -3.50 26.92
N GLY A 77 -18.21 -2.43 26.37
CA GLY A 77 -18.44 -2.05 24.97
C GLY A 77 -18.23 -0.58 24.67
N GLY A 78 -19.06 -0.03 23.79
CA GLY A 78 -18.96 1.35 23.36
C GLY A 78 -19.78 1.56 22.10
N ARG A 79 -19.67 2.74 21.51
CA ARG A 79 -20.27 3.05 20.22
C ARG A 79 -19.36 3.95 19.40
N VAL A 80 -19.45 3.80 18.09
CA VAL A 80 -18.87 4.76 17.15
C VAL A 80 -19.80 5.97 17.11
N VAL A 81 -19.27 7.16 17.42
CA VAL A 81 -19.99 8.44 17.38
C VAL A 81 -19.92 9.02 15.97
N SER A 82 -18.75 8.97 15.35
CA SER A 82 -18.55 9.29 13.94
C SER A 82 -17.61 8.27 13.29
N PRO A 83 -17.92 7.78 12.08
CA PRO A 83 -17.12 6.76 11.43
C PRO A 83 -15.78 7.32 10.96
N MET A 84 -14.78 6.46 10.87
CA MET A 84 -13.54 6.78 10.15
C MET A 84 -13.84 6.96 8.65
N ARG A 85 -12.97 7.70 7.94
CA ARG A 85 -13.03 7.81 6.48
C ARG A 85 -11.72 7.35 5.84
N LEU A 86 -11.79 6.38 4.95
CA LEU A 86 -10.67 5.94 4.13
C LEU A 86 -10.76 6.58 2.75
N ILE A 87 -9.78 7.41 2.40
CA ILE A 87 -9.63 8.01 1.07
C ILE A 87 -8.60 7.21 0.29
N ILE A 88 -8.99 6.79 -0.92
CA ILE A 88 -8.21 5.92 -1.81
C ILE A 88 -7.94 6.69 -3.10
N GLY A 89 -6.74 7.26 -3.23
CA GLY A 89 -6.38 8.16 -4.32
C GLY A 89 -5.36 7.58 -5.30
N ASP A 90 -5.07 8.40 -6.31
CA ASP A 90 -4.07 8.22 -7.37
C ASP A 90 -4.61 7.75 -8.74
N ARG A 91 -3.97 6.78 -9.40
CA ARG A 91 -4.20 6.46 -10.82
C ARG A 91 -4.53 5.00 -11.04
N ALA A 92 -5.53 4.75 -11.88
CA ALA A 92 -5.88 3.40 -12.34
C ALA A 92 -6.43 3.43 -13.78
N THR A 93 -6.43 2.28 -14.44
CA THR A 93 -7.04 2.09 -15.75
C THR A 93 -8.46 1.54 -15.60
N PHE A 94 -9.47 2.35 -15.94
CA PHE A 94 -10.89 1.99 -15.77
C PHE A 94 -11.47 1.29 -16.99
N GLU A 95 -10.78 1.36 -18.12
CA GLU A 95 -11.27 0.86 -19.40
C GLU A 95 -10.08 0.54 -20.29
N TYR A 96 -10.13 -0.61 -20.96
CA TYR A 96 -9.14 -1.03 -21.94
C TYR A 96 -9.80 -1.89 -23.01
N GLU A 97 -9.50 -1.62 -24.29
CA GLU A 97 -10.09 -2.30 -25.45
C GLU A 97 -11.64 -2.33 -25.44
N GLY A 98 -12.27 -1.28 -24.90
CA GLY A 98 -13.73 -1.14 -24.81
C GLY A 98 -14.39 -1.95 -23.69
N ILE A 99 -13.60 -2.60 -22.83
CA ILE A 99 -14.08 -3.30 -21.63
C ILE A 99 -13.82 -2.42 -20.41
N GLU A 100 -14.87 -2.12 -19.66
CA GLU A 100 -14.78 -1.38 -18.41
C GLU A 100 -14.47 -2.30 -17.21
N ILE A 101 -13.68 -1.80 -16.26
CA ILE A 101 -13.40 -2.43 -14.97
C ILE A 101 -13.96 -1.53 -13.88
N ASP A 102 -14.75 -2.10 -12.97
CA ASP A 102 -15.21 -1.42 -11.76
C ASP A 102 -14.08 -1.32 -10.73
N VAL A 103 -13.13 -0.40 -10.98
CA VAL A 103 -11.99 -0.15 -10.10
C VAL A 103 -12.47 0.36 -8.74
N SER A 104 -13.50 1.20 -8.71
CA SER A 104 -14.01 1.78 -7.48
C SER A 104 -14.65 0.73 -6.57
N GLY A 105 -15.49 -0.14 -7.13
CA GLY A 105 -16.07 -1.27 -6.40
C GLY A 105 -14.99 -2.21 -5.89
N LEU A 106 -14.04 -2.60 -6.74
CA LEU A 106 -12.93 -3.47 -6.35
C LEU A 106 -12.11 -2.87 -5.20
N ALA A 107 -11.84 -1.56 -5.23
CA ALA A 107 -11.09 -0.88 -4.18
C ALA A 107 -11.83 -0.90 -2.82
N VAL A 108 -13.14 -0.64 -2.84
CA VAL A 108 -13.98 -0.67 -1.63
C VAL A 108 -14.11 -2.09 -1.08
N ASP A 109 -14.38 -3.08 -1.94
CA ASP A 109 -14.53 -4.47 -1.53
C ASP A 109 -13.24 -5.02 -0.93
N THR A 110 -12.10 -4.71 -1.56
CA THR A 110 -10.78 -5.09 -1.05
C THR A 110 -10.48 -4.47 0.31
N ALA A 111 -10.81 -3.19 0.51
CA ALA A 111 -10.62 -2.52 1.79
C ALA A 111 -11.50 -3.16 2.88
N LYS A 112 -12.76 -3.48 2.55
CA LYS A 112 -13.70 -4.13 3.48
C LYS A 112 -13.23 -5.52 3.89
N GLU A 113 -12.81 -6.33 2.92
CA GLU A 113 -12.26 -7.67 3.15
C GLU A 113 -11.06 -7.60 4.08
N TRP A 114 -10.07 -6.75 3.76
CA TRP A 114 -8.89 -6.58 4.59
C TRP A 114 -9.24 -6.18 6.04
N LEU A 115 -10.13 -5.21 6.22
CA LEU A 115 -10.57 -4.78 7.55
C LEU A 115 -11.24 -5.92 8.33
N SER A 116 -12.14 -6.66 7.69
CA SER A 116 -12.84 -7.79 8.31
C SER A 116 -11.89 -8.92 8.74
N GLU A 117 -10.88 -9.21 7.92
CA GLU A 117 -9.92 -10.27 8.19
C GLU A 117 -8.90 -9.89 9.27
N LYS A 118 -8.44 -8.63 9.25
CA LYS A 118 -7.30 -8.19 10.07
C LYS A 118 -7.73 -7.52 11.38
N LEU A 119 -8.89 -6.85 11.42
CA LEU A 119 -9.31 -6.03 12.56
C LEU A 119 -10.65 -6.51 13.16
N ARG A 120 -10.56 -7.44 14.11
CA ARG A 120 -11.70 -8.14 14.77
C ARG A 120 -12.84 -7.26 15.31
N PHE A 121 -12.59 -5.99 15.62
CA PHE A 121 -13.56 -5.08 16.24
C PHE A 121 -13.83 -3.83 15.41
N VAL A 122 -13.35 -3.79 14.17
CA VAL A 122 -13.66 -2.75 13.21
C VAL A 122 -14.69 -3.32 12.25
N ASP A 123 -15.91 -2.79 12.29
CA ASP A 123 -16.95 -3.13 11.34
C ASP A 123 -16.70 -2.38 10.02
N PRO A 124 -16.38 -3.07 8.91
CA PRO A 124 -16.11 -2.42 7.63
C PRO A 124 -17.31 -1.66 7.06
N GLU A 125 -18.53 -1.99 7.46
CA GLU A 125 -19.72 -1.25 7.04
C GLU A 125 -19.87 0.08 7.79
N ASN A 126 -19.14 0.28 8.89
CA ASN A 126 -19.14 1.50 9.69
C ASN A 126 -17.94 2.41 9.38
N LEU A 127 -17.53 2.44 8.12
CA LEU A 127 -16.49 3.32 7.57
C LEU A 127 -17.02 4.02 6.32
N ILE A 128 -16.55 5.25 6.10
CA ILE A 128 -16.79 5.97 4.85
C ILE A 128 -15.63 5.69 3.89
N TYR A 129 -15.93 5.10 2.74
CA TYR A 129 -14.94 4.91 1.68
C TYR A 129 -15.10 5.99 0.62
N GLN A 130 -14.02 6.72 0.35
CA GLN A 130 -13.98 7.75 -0.68
C GLN A 130 -12.93 7.37 -1.72
N VAL A 131 -13.38 6.97 -2.90
CA VAL A 131 -12.48 6.62 -4.01
C VAL A 131 -12.18 7.86 -4.86
N GLU A 132 -10.93 8.28 -4.85
CA GLU A 132 -10.35 9.36 -5.65
C GLU A 132 -9.35 8.86 -6.70
N LEU A 133 -9.44 7.58 -7.08
CA LEU A 133 -8.71 7.01 -8.21
C LEU A 133 -9.18 7.66 -9.52
N LYS A 134 -8.25 8.16 -10.33
CA LYS A 134 -8.51 8.79 -11.63
C LYS A 134 -7.77 8.05 -12.75
N ARG A 135 -8.17 8.28 -14.00
CA ARG A 135 -7.44 7.75 -15.17
C ARG A 135 -5.99 8.24 -15.16
N GLY A 136 -5.05 7.38 -15.56
CA GLY A 136 -3.63 7.72 -15.72
C GLY A 136 -3.41 8.87 -16.72
N SER A 137 -2.30 9.59 -16.58
CA SER A 137 -1.91 10.57 -17.62
C SER A 137 -1.42 9.84 -18.88
N ALA A 138 -1.55 10.48 -20.03
CA ALA A 138 -1.20 9.87 -21.31
C ALA A 138 0.29 9.50 -21.39
N GLU A 139 1.16 10.30 -20.78
CA GLU A 139 2.62 10.13 -20.80
C GLU A 139 3.07 8.91 -19.99
N LEU A 140 2.47 8.68 -18.82
CA LEU A 140 2.79 7.51 -17.98
C LEU A 140 2.21 6.22 -18.56
N THR A 141 1.05 6.33 -19.21
CA THR A 141 0.41 5.21 -19.89
C THR A 141 1.24 4.73 -21.09
N ASP A 142 1.91 5.65 -21.81
CA ASP A 142 2.80 5.33 -22.93
C ASP A 142 4.05 4.54 -22.49
N ILE A 143 4.64 4.86 -21.34
CA ILE A 143 5.78 4.09 -20.81
C ILE A 143 5.38 2.64 -20.56
N PHE A 144 4.16 2.42 -20.07
CA PHE A 144 3.62 1.10 -19.78
C PHE A 144 3.20 0.34 -21.06
N SER A 145 2.73 1.04 -22.09
CA SER A 145 2.26 0.43 -23.34
C SER A 145 3.39 -0.05 -24.26
N ARG A 146 4.61 0.47 -24.09
CA ARG A 146 5.80 0.06 -24.89
C ARG A 146 6.14 -1.43 -24.77
N GLY A 147 5.67 -2.10 -23.72
CA GLY A 147 5.77 -3.55 -23.54
C GLY A 147 7.21 -4.09 -23.59
N GLY A 148 7.33 -5.39 -23.86
CA GLY A 148 8.63 -6.07 -23.99
C GLY A 148 9.07 -6.84 -22.73
N LYS A 149 10.24 -7.49 -22.81
CA LYS A 149 10.79 -8.29 -21.70
C LYS A 149 11.26 -7.45 -20.51
N VAL A 150 11.56 -6.18 -20.73
CA VAL A 150 12.04 -5.23 -19.72
C VAL A 150 11.22 -3.97 -19.86
N LEU A 151 10.46 -3.63 -18.83
CA LEU A 151 9.67 -2.41 -18.79
C LEU A 151 10.56 -1.21 -18.45
N GLY A 152 10.20 -0.05 -18.99
CA GLY A 152 10.83 1.21 -18.59
C GLY A 152 10.50 1.55 -17.14
N ALA A 153 11.42 2.19 -16.43
CA ALA A 153 11.13 2.76 -15.12
C ALA A 153 10.08 3.87 -15.27
N ASN A 154 9.07 3.87 -14.39
CA ASN A 154 8.04 4.91 -14.34
C ASN A 154 8.53 6.22 -13.69
N ASP A 155 9.59 6.14 -12.89
CA ASP A 155 10.18 7.27 -12.17
C ASP A 155 11.70 7.09 -11.95
N THR A 156 12.37 8.17 -11.58
CA THR A 156 13.77 8.18 -11.15
C THR A 156 13.85 8.03 -9.63
N SER A 157 13.81 6.77 -9.18
CA SER A 157 13.75 6.41 -7.75
C SER A 157 14.94 5.56 -7.32
N ALA A 158 15.22 5.54 -6.01
CA ALA A 158 16.24 4.68 -5.40
C ALA A 158 15.64 3.84 -4.28
N ALA A 159 16.11 2.61 -4.15
CA ALA A 159 15.74 1.69 -3.06
C ALA A 159 16.97 1.38 -2.21
N VAL A 160 16.78 1.27 -0.90
CA VAL A 160 17.83 0.91 0.06
C VAL A 160 17.40 -0.35 0.81
N GLY A 161 18.33 -1.28 0.99
CA GLY A 161 18.14 -2.48 1.79
C GLY A 161 19.44 -2.90 2.44
N TYR A 162 19.35 -3.58 3.58
CA TYR A 162 20.50 -4.08 4.33
C TYR A 162 20.16 -5.42 4.99
N ALA A 163 21.20 -6.18 5.33
CA ALA A 163 21.10 -7.41 6.10
C ALA A 163 22.46 -7.70 6.79
N PRO A 164 22.47 -8.39 7.95
CA PRO A 164 21.32 -8.81 8.74
C PRO A 164 20.72 -7.67 9.57
N LEU A 165 19.57 -7.91 10.19
CA LEU A 165 19.01 -7.03 11.23
C LEU A 165 19.88 -7.06 12.50
N SER A 166 19.96 -5.93 13.20
CA SER A 166 20.54 -5.80 14.53
C SER A 166 19.72 -6.56 15.58
N PRO A 167 20.27 -6.81 16.78
CA PRO A 167 19.50 -7.36 17.89
C PRO A 167 18.26 -6.52 18.27
N THR A 168 18.38 -5.19 18.25
CA THR A 168 17.28 -4.26 18.55
C THR A 168 16.22 -4.29 17.46
N GLU A 169 16.62 -4.29 16.18
CA GLU A 169 15.71 -4.40 15.04
C GLU A 169 14.92 -5.70 15.07
N ARG A 170 15.60 -6.82 15.35
CA ARG A 170 14.93 -8.11 15.50
C ARG A 170 13.94 -8.11 16.65
N LEU A 171 14.33 -7.56 17.81
CA LEU A 171 13.45 -7.47 18.97
C LEU A 171 12.17 -6.67 18.64
N VAL A 172 12.30 -5.52 17.98
CA VAL A 172 11.15 -4.69 17.59
C VAL A 172 10.28 -5.35 16.52
N LEU A 173 10.87 -6.16 15.64
CA LEU A 173 10.14 -6.88 14.59
C LEU A 173 9.33 -8.07 15.11
N GLU A 174 9.89 -8.82 16.07
CA GLU A 174 9.35 -10.09 16.56
C GLU A 174 8.30 -9.94 17.68
N THR A 175 8.15 -8.74 18.27
CA THR A 175 7.10 -8.41 19.23
C THR A 175 5.77 -8.07 18.57
#